data_AF-A0A0N1J6Y7-F1
#
_entry.id   AF-A0A0N1J6Y7-F1
#
_cell.length_a   1.000
_cell.length_b   1.000
_cell.length_c   1.000
_cell.angle_alpha   90.00
_cell.angle_beta   90.00
_cell.angle_gamma   90.00
#
_symmetry.space_group_name_H-M   'P 1'
#
loop_
_entity.id
_entity.type
_entity.pdbx_description
1 polymer ?
#
loop_
_entity_poly.entity_id
_entity_poly.type
_entity_poly.pdbx_seq_one_letter_code
_entity_poly.pdbx_strand_id
1 'polypeptide(L)'
;MSDFFLILMVLFIIAANIIGFISYKRKNLYFAAFSILLSAVLFGAIGGILAILIIRDPFAIFFGLQVGYYLMINSAIALMFAVFVTVMKRYNNRTT
;
A
#
# COMPACT_ATOMS: atom_id res chain seq x y z
N MET A 1 11.15 -18.48 11.49
CA MET A 1 9.72 -18.32 11.09
C MET A 1 9.31 -16.86 11.15
N SER A 2 9.52 -16.16 12.28
CA SER A 2 9.30 -14.70 12.40
C SER A 2 9.97 -13.90 11.28
N ASP A 3 11.23 -14.20 11.00
CA ASP A 3 12.05 -13.39 10.09
C ASP A 3 11.57 -13.53 8.64
N PHE A 4 11.10 -14.72 8.26
CA PHE A 4 10.54 -14.97 6.93
C PHE A 4 9.30 -14.10 6.68
N PHE A 5 8.35 -14.10 7.62
CA PHE A 5 7.11 -13.30 7.50
C PHE A 5 7.40 -11.80 7.55
N LEU A 6 8.38 -11.39 8.34
CA LEU A 6 8.82 -10.00 8.41
C LEU A 6 9.45 -9.55 7.08
N ILE A 7 10.34 -10.36 6.51
CA ILE A 7 10.93 -10.12 5.18
C ILE A 7 9.84 -10.07 4.11
N LEU A 8 8.88 -10.99 4.14
CA LEU A 8 7.78 -11.04 3.18
C LEU A 8 6.89 -9.79 3.26
N MET A 9 6.61 -9.31 4.47
CA MET A 9 5.86 -8.07 4.70
C MET A 9 6.59 -6.86 4.09
N VAL A 10 7.89 -6.73 4.38
CA VAL A 10 8.71 -5.64 3.80
C VAL A 10 8.72 -5.71 2.28
N LEU A 11 8.82 -6.91 1.71
CA LEU A 11 8.79 -7.12 0.26
C LEU A 11 7.45 -6.66 -0.35
N PHE A 12 6.31 -7.01 0.27
CA PHE A 12 4.99 -6.54 -0.21
C PHE A 12 4.83 -5.02 -0.12
N ILE A 13 5.34 -4.39 0.94
CA ILE A 13 5.31 -2.94 1.09
C ILE A 13 6.16 -2.27 0.00
N ILE A 14 7.36 -2.79 -0.27
CA ILE A 14 8.24 -2.28 -1.33
C ILE A 14 7.55 -2.44 -2.70
N ALA A 15 7.01 -3.63 -2.99
CA ALA A 15 6.34 -3.91 -4.25
C ALA A 15 5.14 -2.97 -4.48
N ALA A 16 4.31 -2.75 -3.47
CA ALA A 16 3.16 -1.84 -3.58
C ALA A 16 3.58 -0.40 -3.81
N ASN A 17 4.65 0.08 -3.15
CA ASN A 17 5.17 1.42 -3.39
C ASN A 17 5.76 1.57 -4.80
N ILE A 18 6.44 0.54 -5.33
CA ILE A 18 6.91 0.53 -6.73
C ILE A 18 5.71 0.64 -7.68
N ILE A 19 4.65 -0.13 -7.46
CA ILE A 19 3.40 -0.05 -8.24
C ILE A 19 2.80 1.36 -8.14
N GLY A 20 2.70 1.92 -6.93
CA GLY A 20 2.24 3.29 -6.68
C GLY A 20 3.07 4.33 -7.43
N PHE A 21 4.39 4.20 -7.43
CA PHE A 21 5.30 5.10 -8.15
C PHE A 21 5.16 5.01 -9.67
N ILE A 22 5.03 3.80 -10.23
CA ILE A 22 4.75 3.61 -11.66
C ILE A 22 3.39 4.23 -12.03
N SER A 23 2.39 4.04 -11.18
CA SER A 23 1.05 4.59 -11.33
C SER A 23 1.05 6.13 -11.31
N TYR A 24 1.83 6.73 -10.41
CA TYR A 24 2.06 8.18 -10.35
C TYR A 24 2.61 8.73 -11.66
N LYS A 25 3.69 8.13 -12.19
CA LYS A 25 4.35 8.58 -13.43
C LYS A 25 3.40 8.64 -14.63
N ARG A 26 2.38 7.78 -14.66
CA ARG A 26 1.41 7.72 -15.77
C ARG A 26 0.23 8.68 -15.62
N LYS A 27 -0.13 9.06 -14.39
CA LYS A 27 -1.32 9.87 -14.12
C LYS A 27 -1.04 10.98 -13.10
N ASN A 28 -1.45 10.77 -11.85
CA ASN A 28 -1.38 11.77 -10.79
C ASN A 28 -1.21 11.10 -9.41
N LEU A 29 -0.96 11.90 -8.37
CA LEU A 29 -0.76 11.37 -7.02
C LEU A 29 -2.00 10.64 -6.48
N TYR A 30 -3.21 11.07 -6.85
CA TYR A 30 -4.45 10.39 -6.44
C TYR A 30 -4.50 8.96 -6.97
N PHE A 31 -4.15 8.76 -8.23
CA PHE A 31 -4.14 7.43 -8.85
C PHE A 31 -3.03 6.54 -8.28
N ALA A 32 -1.91 7.13 -7.85
CA ALA A 32 -0.87 6.43 -7.11
C ALA A 32 -1.38 5.91 -5.76
N ALA A 33 -2.01 6.78 -4.95
CA ALA A 33 -2.59 6.41 -3.66
C ALA A 33 -3.67 5.33 -3.81
N PHE A 34 -4.55 5.48 -4.80
CA PHE A 34 -5.57 4.47 -5.11
C PHE A 34 -4.97 3.13 -5.53
N SER A 35 -3.87 3.14 -6.30
CA SER A 35 -3.19 1.91 -6.69
C SER A 35 -2.58 1.18 -5.50
N ILE A 36 -1.99 1.91 -4.53
CA ILE A 36 -1.46 1.32 -3.29
C ILE A 36 -2.59 0.73 -2.46
N LEU A 37 -3.74 1.41 -2.38
CA LEU A 37 -4.94 0.91 -1.70
C LEU A 37 -5.42 -0.41 -2.32
N LEU A 38 -5.48 -0.49 -3.66
CA LEU A 38 -5.87 -1.72 -4.34
C LEU A 38 -4.86 -2.85 -4.09
N SER A 39 -3.57 -2.53 -4.08
CA SER A 39 -2.51 -3.48 -3.69
C SER A 39 -2.63 -3.95 -2.24
N ALA A 40 -3.19 -3.16 -1.33
CA ALA A 40 -3.41 -3.57 0.07
C ALA A 40 -4.34 -4.79 0.16
N VAL A 41 -5.44 -4.78 -0.61
CA VAL A 41 -6.38 -5.90 -0.67
C VAL A 41 -5.72 -7.13 -1.30
N LEU A 42 -5.04 -6.94 -2.44
CA LEU A 42 -4.39 -8.04 -3.17
C LEU A 42 -3.27 -8.69 -2.36
N PHE A 43 -2.32 -7.91 -1.85
CA PHE A 43 -1.20 -8.44 -1.07
C PHE A 43 -1.61 -8.90 0.31
N GLY A 44 -2.65 -8.32 0.91
CA GLY A 44 -3.23 -8.84 2.14
C GLY A 44 -3.85 -10.23 1.94
N ALA A 45 -4.63 -10.42 0.87
CA ALA A 45 -5.20 -11.72 0.54
C ALA A 45 -4.13 -12.76 0.20
N ILE A 46 -3.16 -12.41 -0.66
CA ILE A 46 -2.05 -13.30 -1.03
C ILE A 46 -1.20 -13.66 0.19
N GLY A 47 -0.86 -12.67 1.02
CA GLY A 47 -0.11 -12.90 2.26
C GLY A 47 -0.85 -13.81 3.24
N GLY A 48 -2.16 -13.65 3.37
CA GLY A 48 -3.00 -14.50 4.22
C GLY A 48 -3.04 -15.94 3.73
N ILE A 49 -3.25 -16.15 2.43
CA ILE A 49 -3.26 -17.49 1.81
C ILE A 49 -1.89 -18.16 1.97
N LEU A 50 -0.80 -17.44 1.68
CA LEU A 50 0.56 -17.96 1.85
C LEU A 50 0.85 -18.36 3.30
N ALA A 51 0.43 -17.54 4.26
CA ALA A 51 0.62 -17.83 5.68
C ALA A 51 -0.16 -19.09 6.11
N ILE A 52 -1.41 -19.26 5.65
CA ILE A 52 -2.20 -20.47 5.89
C ILE A 52 -1.50 -21.71 5.30
N LEU A 53 -0.97 -21.63 4.08
CA LEU A 53 -0.31 -22.78 3.43
C LEU A 53 0.97 -23.21 4.15
N ILE A 54 1.73 -22.25 4.70
CA ILE A 54 3.02 -22.52 5.34
C ILE A 54 2.83 -22.99 6.79
N ILE A 55 1.99 -22.29 7.58
CA ILE A 55 1.77 -22.60 8.99
C ILE A 55 0.78 -23.76 9.15
N ARG A 56 -0.09 -23.97 8.15
CA ARG A 56 -1.21 -24.95 8.17
C ARG A 56 -2.21 -24.69 9.30
N ASP A 57 -2.40 -23.42 9.62
CA ASP A 57 -3.36 -22.95 10.64
C ASP A 57 -4.26 -21.85 10.02
N PRO A 58 -5.59 -21.95 10.13
CA PRO A 58 -6.52 -20.90 9.70
C PRO A 58 -6.24 -19.51 10.31
N PHE A 59 -5.75 -19.44 11.55
CA PHE A 59 -5.42 -18.18 12.22
C PHE A 59 -4.23 -17.45 11.57
N ALA A 60 -3.45 -18.12 10.74
CA ALA A 60 -2.37 -17.49 9.98
C ALA A 60 -2.87 -16.39 9.01
N ILE A 61 -4.17 -16.35 8.71
CA ILE A 61 -4.78 -15.27 7.89
C ILE A 61 -4.57 -13.87 8.48
N PHE A 62 -4.38 -13.74 9.80
CA PHE A 62 -4.12 -12.46 10.46
C PHE A 62 -2.81 -11.80 9.98
N PHE A 63 -1.83 -12.58 9.53
CA PHE A 63 -0.63 -12.04 8.90
C PHE A 63 -0.98 -11.24 7.63
N GLY A 64 -1.80 -11.82 6.76
CA GLY A 64 -2.27 -11.14 5.55
C GLY A 64 -3.08 -9.89 5.87
N LEU A 65 -3.94 -9.97 6.89
CA LEU A 65 -4.71 -8.82 7.35
C LEU A 65 -3.81 -7.68 7.86
N GLN A 66 -2.73 -8.02 8.57
CA GLN A 66 -1.75 -7.07 9.07
C GLN A 66 -0.96 -6.40 7.92
N VAL A 67 -0.55 -7.18 6.91
CA VAL A 67 0.06 -6.65 5.68
C VAL A 67 -0.88 -5.65 5.01
N GLY A 68 -2.14 -6.04 4.79
CA GLY A 68 -3.16 -5.17 4.20
C GLY A 68 -3.38 -3.89 5.02
N TYR A 69 -3.42 -3.99 6.35
CA TYR A 69 -3.55 -2.85 7.25
C TYR A 69 -2.42 -1.82 7.08
N TYR A 70 -1.16 -2.26 7.05
CA TYR A 70 -0.02 -1.35 6.84
C TYR A 70 -0.07 -0.68 5.47
N LEU A 71 -0.44 -1.42 4.42
CA LEU A 71 -0.60 -0.88 3.07
C LEU A 71 -1.77 0.10 2.97
N MET A 72 -2.86 -0.15 3.69
CA MET A 72 -4.00 0.77 3.76
C MET A 72 -3.59 2.10 4.41
N ILE A 73 -2.88 2.07 5.54
CA ILE A 73 -2.32 3.28 6.17
C ILE A 73 -1.40 4.01 5.19
N ASN A 74 -0.50 3.28 4.52
CA ASN A 74 0.42 3.87 3.54
C ASN A 74 -0.34 4.59 2.41
N SER A 75 -1.41 3.97 1.88
CA SER A 75 -2.25 4.59 0.85
C SER A 75 -2.96 5.85 1.35
N ALA A 76 -3.41 5.87 2.61
CA ALA A 76 -4.07 7.03 3.21
C ALA A 76 -3.10 8.21 3.36
N ILE A 77 -1.86 7.94 3.78
CA ILE A 77 -0.78 8.94 3.84
C ILE A 77 -0.51 9.51 2.43
N ALA A 78 -0.39 8.66 1.42
CA ALA A 78 -0.19 9.11 0.04
C ALA A 78 -1.36 9.96 -0.48
N LEU A 79 -2.60 9.62 -0.09
CA LEU A 79 -3.80 10.38 -0.44
C LEU A 79 -3.80 11.76 0.24
N MET A 80 -3.42 11.83 1.52
CA MET A 80 -3.23 13.12 2.21
C MET A 80 -2.23 14.01 1.47
N PHE A 81 -1.07 13.46 1.06
CA PHE A 81 -0.10 14.23 0.27
C PHE A 81 -0.68 14.69 -1.07
N ALA A 82 -1.46 13.86 -1.76
CA ALA A 82 -2.13 14.26 -3.00
C ALA A 82 -3.04 15.48 -2.80
N VAL A 83 -3.80 15.51 -1.69
CA VAL A 83 -4.64 16.65 -1.32
C VAL A 83 -3.80 17.89 -1.01
N PHE A 84 -2.75 17.78 -0.19
CA PHE A 84 -1.87 18.89 0.14
C PHE A 84 -1.23 19.53 -1.10
N VAL A 85 -0.67 18.71 -1.99
CA VAL A 85 -0.06 19.18 -3.24
C VAL A 85 -1.09 19.91 -4.11
N THR A 86 -2.32 19.40 -4.17
CA THR A 86 -3.39 20.02 -4.96
C THR A 86 -3.82 21.36 -4.37
N VAL A 87 -3.94 21.48 -3.05
CA VAL A 87 -4.25 22.74 -2.36
C VAL A 87 -3.13 23.76 -2.56
N MET A 88 -1.87 23.37 -2.38
CA MET A 88 -0.70 24.23 -2.59
C MET A 88 -0.63 24.76 -4.02
N LYS A 89 -0.84 23.88 -5.01
CA LYS A 89 -0.84 24.27 -6.43
C LYS A 89 -1.98 25.25 -6.74
N ARG A 90 -3.16 25.04 -6.14
CA ARG A 90 -4.30 25.94 -6.28
C ARG A 90 -4.05 27.32 -5.67
N TYR A 91 -3.36 27.38 -4.54
CA TYR A 91 -3.00 28.65 -3.90
C TYR A 91 -1.99 29.43 -4.73
N ASN A 92 -0.92 28.77 -5.18
CA ASN A 92 0.14 29.41 -5.98
C ASN A 92 -0.38 29.96 -7.32
N ASN A 93 -1.27 29.24 -8.00
CA ASN A 93 -1.89 29.71 -9.26
C ASN A 93 -2.83 30.91 -9.09
N ARG A 94 -3.24 31.26 -7.86
CA ARG A 94 -4.07 32.45 -7.58
C ARG A 94 -3.25 33.68 -7.25
N THR A 95 -1.99 33.50 -6.90
CA THR A 95 -1.06 34.58 -6.52
C THR A 95 -0.18 35.06 -7.67
N THR A 96 -0.27 34.40 -8.84
CA THR A 96 0.32 34.82 -10.13
C THR A 96 -0.77 35.20 -11.09
#